data_AF-A0A9E0NPP3-F1
#
_entry.id   AF-A0A9E0NPP3-F1
#
_cell.length_a   1.000
_cell.length_b   1.000
_cell.length_c   1.000
_cell.angle_alpha   90.00
_cell.angle_beta   90.00
_cell.angle_gamma   90.00
#
_symmetry.space_group_name_H-M   'P 1'
#
loop_
_entity.id
_entity.type
_entity.pdbx_description
1 polymer ?
#
loop_
_entity_poly.entity_id
_entity_poly.type
_entity_poly.pdbx_seq_one_letter_code
_entity_poly.pdbx_strand_id
1 'polypeptide(L)' 'MTKFGVHSECGKLHTVMVCRPSLAHKRLTPDNCHGLLFDDVIWVERAQKDHDYFVGQMRARGIE' A
#
# COMPACT_ATOMS: atom_id res chain seq x y z
N MET A 1 21.88 -7.01 15.08
CA MET A 1 20.72 -6.34 14.45
C MET A 1 21.23 -5.10 13.75
N THR A 2 21.03 -5.00 12.44
CA THR A 2 21.34 -3.79 11.67
C THR A 2 20.42 -2.67 12.13
N LYS A 3 20.95 -1.46 12.31
CA LYS A 3 20.15 -0.29 12.73
C LYS A 3 19.21 0.11 11.59
N PHE A 4 17.94 0.39 11.89
CA PHE A 4 17.02 0.93 10.89
C PHE A 4 17.49 2.31 10.40
N GLY A 5 17.43 2.54 9.09
CA GLY A 5 17.83 3.80 8.49
C GLY A 5 17.48 3.87 7.01
N VAL A 6 17.08 5.06 6.56
CA VAL A 6 16.88 5.40 5.15
C VAL A 6 17.96 6.43 4.82
N HIS A 7 18.82 6.11 3.84
CA HIS A 7 19.99 6.92 3.48
C HIS A 7 19.95 7.44 2.04
N SER A 8 18.95 7.01 1.26
CA SER A 8 18.73 7.42 -0.13
C SER A 8 17.31 7.02 -0.55
N GLU A 9 16.72 7.79 -1.46
CA GLU A 9 15.43 7.49 -2.11
C GLU A 9 15.57 6.57 -3.33
N CYS A 10 16.80 6.38 -3.85
CA CYS A 10 17.08 5.58 -5.06
C CYS A 10 18.05 4.40 -4.81
N GLY A 11 18.48 4.22 -3.57
CA GLY A 11 19.30 3.08 -3.16
C GLY A 11 18.53 1.76 -3.16
N LYS A 12 19.23 0.66 -2.87
CA LYS A 12 18.58 -0.65 -2.74
C LYS A 12 17.63 -0.65 -1.54
N LEU A 13 16.34 -0.89 -1.79
CA LEU A 13 15.35 -1.06 -0.73
C LEU A 13 15.56 -2.42 -0.05
N HIS A 14 15.58 -2.41 1.28
CA HIS A 14 15.80 -3.60 2.10
C HIS A 14 14.54 -4.06 2.82
N THR A 15 13.85 -3.14 3.50
CA THR A 15 12.64 -3.41 4.27
C THR A 15 11.63 -2.29 4.03
N VAL A 16 10.35 -2.64 3.86
CA VAL A 16 9.28 -1.66 3.65
C VAL A 16 8.01 -2.03 4.41
N MET A 17 7.32 -1.01 4.91
CA MET A 17 5.99 -1.18 5.52
C MET A 17 4.91 -0.81 4.50
N VAL A 18 3.92 -1.68 4.35
CA VAL A 18 2.77 -1.49 3.46
C VAL A 18 1.45 -1.70 4.20
N CYS A 19 0.37 -1.07 3.72
CA CYS A 19 -0.97 -1.21 4.29
C CYS A 19 -1.95 -1.68 3.22
N ARG A 20 -2.45 -2.90 3.37
CA ARG A 20 -3.40 -3.51 2.42
C ARG A 20 -4.79 -2.85 2.53
N PRO A 21 -5.46 -2.52 1.42
CA PRO A 21 -6.84 -2.05 1.44
C PRO A 21 -7.76 -3.00 2.19
N SER A 22 -8.65 -2.46 3.02
CA SER A 22 -9.41 -3.20 4.03
C SER A 22 -10.81 -2.63 4.24
N LEU A 23 -11.46 -2.96 5.36
CA LEU A 23 -12.80 -2.49 5.74
C LEU A 23 -12.94 -0.96 5.70
N ALA A 24 -11.87 -0.21 5.99
CA ALA A 24 -11.90 1.26 5.91
C ALA A 24 -12.37 1.74 4.52
N HIS A 25 -11.88 1.09 3.47
CA HIS A 25 -12.18 1.46 2.09
C HIS A 25 -13.57 1.01 1.65
N LYS A 26 -14.14 -0.03 2.30
CA LYS A 26 -15.53 -0.46 2.06
C LYS A 26 -16.57 0.53 2.60
N ARG A 27 -16.15 1.49 3.43
CA ARG A 27 -17.02 2.54 3.98
C ARG A 27 -17.01 3.81 3.14
N LEU A 28 -16.22 3.85 2.06
CA LEU A 28 -16.24 4.95 1.12
C LEU A 28 -17.58 4.95 0.38
N THR A 29 -18.20 6.12 0.36
CA THR A 29 -19.40 6.43 -0.42
C THR A 29 -19.12 7.67 -1.26
N PRO A 30 -19.87 7.91 -2.33
CA PRO A 30 -19.72 9.13 -3.13
C PRO A 30 -19.87 10.42 -2.29
N ASP A 31 -20.69 10.38 -1.24
CA ASP A 31 -20.93 11.53 -0.37
C ASP A 31 -19.79 11.82 0.62
N ASN A 32 -18.97 10.81 0.95
CA ASN A 32 -17.95 10.94 1.99
C ASN A 32 -16.50 10.86 1.47
N CYS A 33 -16.28 10.40 0.24
CA CYS A 33 -14.94 10.10 -0.28
C CYS A 33 -14.00 11.31 -0.19
N HIS A 34 -14.44 12.48 -0.66
CA HIS A 34 -13.66 13.71 -0.60
C HIS A 34 -13.36 14.15 0.83
N GLY A 35 -14.31 13.97 1.76
CA GLY A 35 -14.10 14.24 3.18
C GLY A 35 -13.12 13.28 3.86
N LEU A 36 -12.94 12.08 3.28
CA LEU A 36 -11.98 11.06 3.71
C LEU A 36 -10.65 11.10 2.93
N LEU A 37 -10.40 12.17 2.15
CA LEU A 37 -9.19 12.37 1.33
C LEU A 37 -9.03 11.34 0.21
N PHE A 38 -10.15 10.84 -0.33
CA PHE A 38 -10.20 10.02 -1.53
C PHE A 38 -10.84 10.79 -2.68
N ASP A 39 -10.33 10.59 -3.89
CA ASP A 39 -10.91 11.18 -5.11
C ASP A 39 -12.25 10.53 -5.47
N ASP A 40 -12.39 9.21 -5.24
CA ASP A 40 -13.61 8.45 -5.54
C ASP A 40 -13.69 7.14 -4.70
N VAL A 41 -14.82 6.44 -4.78
CA VAL A 41 -15.01 5.09 -4.24
C VAL A 41 -14.23 4.08 -5.06
N ILE A 42 -13.53 3.17 -4.38
CA ILE A 42 -12.69 2.16 -5.03
C ILE A 42 -13.33 0.77 -4.98
N TRP A 43 -13.06 -0.06 -5.99
CA TRP A 43 -13.38 -1.48 -5.96
C TRP A 43 -12.40 -2.23 -5.06
N VAL A 44 -12.78 -2.36 -3.78
CA VAL A 44 -11.88 -2.86 -2.72
C VAL A 44 -11.26 -4.22 -3.02
N GLU A 45 -12.02 -5.17 -3.55
CA GLU A 45 -11.52 -6.52 -3.87
C GLU A 45 -10.47 -6.49 -4.98
N ARG A 46 -10.67 -5.61 -5.98
CA ARG A 46 -9.69 -5.41 -7.04
C ARG A 46 -8.44 -4.72 -6.51
N ALA A 47 -8.60 -3.66 -5.71
CA ALA A 47 -7.50 -2.96 -5.07
C ALA A 47 -6.66 -3.87 -4.16
N GLN A 48 -7.30 -4.82 -3.47
CA GLN A 48 -6.61 -5.86 -2.69
C GLN A 48 -5.75 -6.77 -3.57
N LYS A 49 -6.28 -7.25 -4.70
CA LYS A 49 -5.52 -8.09 -5.64
C LYS A 49 -4.33 -7.33 -6.23
N ASP A 50 -4.54 -6.07 -6.62
CA ASP A 50 -3.48 -5.24 -7.18
C ASP A 50 -2.41 -4.91 -6.11
N HIS A 51 -2.80 -4.66 -4.86
CA HIS A 51 -1.88 -4.52 -3.72
C HIS A 51 -1.09 -5.81 -3.44
N ASP A 52 -1.74 -6.97 -3.47
CA ASP A 52 -1.08 -8.27 -3.25
C ASP A 52 -0.06 -8.56 -4.35
N TYR A 53 -0.36 -8.18 -5.60
CA TYR A 53 0.58 -8.23 -6.71
C TYR A 53 1.78 -7.29 -6.48
N PHE A 54 1.55 -6.04 -6.07
CA PHE A 54 2.60 -5.07 -5.74
C PHE A 54 3.55 -5.60 -4.66
N VAL A 55 3.02 -6.15 -3.57
CA VAL A 55 3.84 -6.78 -2.51
C VAL A 55 4.58 -8.00 -3.03
N GLY A 56 3.94 -8.83 -3.85
CA GLY A 56 4.57 -9.99 -4.49
C GLY A 56 5.79 -9.59 -5.34
N GLN A 57 5.70 -8.49 -6.09
CA GLN A 57 6.81 -7.96 -6.88
C GLN A 57 8.00 -7.51 -6.02
N MET A 58 7.77 -6.95 -4.84
CA MET A 58 8.84 -6.56 -3.92
C MET A 58 9.49 -7.78 -3.27
N ARG A 59 8.68 -8.73 -2.80
CA ARG A 59 9.18 -9.98 -2.20
C ARG A 59 10.00 -10.81 -3.19
N ALA A 60 9.59 -10.87 -4.45
CA ALA A 60 10.34 -11.55 -5.51
C ALA A 60 11.74 -10.95 -5.74
N ARG A 61 11.96 -9.68 -5.34
CA ARG A 61 13.25 -8.99 -5.40
C ARG A 61 14.04 -9.09 -4.08
N GLY A 62 13.56 -9.86 -3.10
CA GLY A 62 14.20 -10.05 -1.80
C GLY A 62 14.07 -8.86 -0.85
N ILE A 63 13.05 -8.02 -1.04
CA ILE A 63 12.69 -6.93 -0.11
C ILE A 63 11.81 -7.53 0.99
N GLU A 64 12.13 -7.22 2.24
CA GLU A 64 11.35 -7.59 3.43
C GLU A 64 10.09 -6.74 3.59
#